data_AF-A0A259S5F1-F1
#
_entry.id   AF-A0A259S5F1-F1
#
_cell.length_a   1.000
_cell.length_b   1.000
_cell.length_c   1.000
_cell.angle_alpha   90.00
_cell.angle_beta   90.00
_cell.angle_gamma   90.00
#
_symmetry.space_group_name_H-M   'P 1'
#
loop_
_entity.id
_entity.type
_entity.pdbx_description
1 polymer ?
#
loop_
_entity_poly.entity_id
_entity_poly.type
_entity_poly.pdbx_seq_one_letter_code
_entity_poly.pdbx_strand_id
1 'polypeptide(L)'
;MADNVLPAARLRGAVIEGTVTRAIQIGRATENTDDPIAALTETLGARILIRGKVVDVERRIGGGFVRGSIVVDGSGSDTGRMIRIEVQNENLIVLEEGQVLASVPDLISVVDDHSGHAIATELVRYGQRVAVLAWPCAPLWRSDRGIAIAGPRAFGYNIDYVPVEEIAHVHS
;
A
#
# COMPACT_ATOMS: atom_id res chain seq x y z
N MET A 1 -13.69 20.14 9.77
CA MET A 1 -13.95 19.35 10.99
C MET A 1 -12.66 19.36 11.81
N ALA A 2 -12.72 19.78 13.08
CA ALA A 2 -11.55 19.99 13.92
C ALA A 2 -11.79 19.31 15.27
N ASP A 3 -11.71 17.98 15.24
CA ASP A 3 -12.21 17.14 16.35
C ASP A 3 -11.11 16.76 17.35
N ASN A 4 -9.85 17.10 17.05
CA ASN A 4 -8.67 16.76 17.86
C ASN A 4 -7.79 18.00 18.12
N VAL A 5 -8.33 18.97 18.86
CA VAL A 5 -7.57 20.15 19.31
C VAL A 5 -6.56 19.72 20.38
N LEU A 6 -5.27 19.80 20.05
CA LEU A 6 -4.17 19.43 20.93
C LEU A 6 -3.30 20.66 21.25
N PRO A 7 -2.99 20.93 22.54
CA PRO A 7 -2.02 21.95 22.90
C PRO A 7 -0.66 21.66 22.27
N ALA A 8 0.08 22.70 21.85
CA ALA A 8 1.38 22.54 21.20
C ALA A 8 2.38 21.72 22.03
N ALA A 9 2.33 21.83 23.36
CA ALA A 9 3.15 21.05 24.30
C ALA A 9 2.93 19.53 24.22
N ARG A 10 1.81 19.07 23.62
CA ARG A 10 1.47 17.65 23.45
C ARG A 10 1.59 17.16 22.00
N LEU A 11 2.09 17.99 21.08
CA LEU A 11 2.26 17.58 19.67
C LEU A 11 3.37 16.54 19.50
N ARG A 12 4.47 16.66 20.25
CA ARG A 12 5.61 15.75 20.16
C ARG A 12 5.18 14.33 20.55
N GLY A 13 5.30 13.38 19.63
CA GLY A 13 4.86 11.99 19.80
C GLY A 13 3.37 11.73 19.56
N ALA A 14 2.56 12.76 19.27
CA ALA A 14 1.15 12.61 18.86
C ALA A 14 0.95 12.64 17.34
N VAL A 15 2.03 12.88 16.58
CA VAL A 15 2.04 12.95 15.12
C VAL A 15 3.19 12.12 14.56
N ILE A 16 3.08 11.75 13.28
CA ILE A 16 4.22 11.25 12.50
C ILE A 16 4.87 12.48 11.88
N GLU A 17 6.06 12.81 12.36
CA GLU A 17 6.80 14.00 11.92
C GLU A 17 7.34 13.82 10.49
N GLY A 18 7.45 14.92 9.73
CA GLY A 18 8.10 14.92 8.41
C GLY A 18 7.29 14.33 7.25
N THR A 19 6.03 13.93 7.43
CA THR A 19 5.20 13.32 6.37
C THR A 19 5.04 14.22 5.14
N VAL A 20 4.81 15.52 5.34
CA VAL A 20 4.72 16.50 4.23
C VAL A 20 6.05 16.66 3.51
N THR A 21 7.16 16.74 4.26
CA THR A 21 8.51 16.80 3.68
C THR A 21 8.78 15.58 2.82
N ARG A 22 8.42 14.38 3.31
CA ARG A 22 8.58 13.12 2.58
C ARG A 22 7.73 13.12 1.30
N ALA A 23 6.47 13.58 1.35
CA ALA A 23 5.62 13.70 0.17
C ALA A 23 6.23 14.63 -0.90
N ILE A 24 6.81 15.75 -0.50
CA ILE A 24 7.51 16.67 -1.41
C ILE A 24 8.77 16.02 -2.00
N GLN A 25 9.54 15.29 -1.20
CA GLN A 25 10.73 14.57 -1.66
C GLN A 25 10.38 13.51 -2.71
N ILE A 26 9.31 12.74 -2.47
CA ILE A 26 8.79 11.76 -3.43
C ILE A 26 8.44 12.45 -4.74
N GLY A 27 7.63 13.51 -4.69
CA GLY A 27 7.21 14.24 -5.88
C GLY A 27 8.40 14.74 -6.71
N ARG A 28 9.43 15.28 -6.05
CA ARG A 28 10.67 15.73 -6.71
C ARG A 28 11.50 14.59 -7.29
N ALA A 29 11.61 13.46 -6.59
CA ALA A 29 12.37 12.31 -7.05
C ALA A 29 11.73 11.64 -8.28
N THR A 30 10.41 11.73 -8.40
CA THR A 30 9.65 11.22 -9.54
C THR A 30 9.46 12.24 -10.67
N GLU A 31 9.88 13.49 -10.47
CA GLU A 31 9.74 14.56 -11.46
C GLU A 31 10.80 14.39 -12.56
N ASN A 32 10.37 14.29 -13.83
CA ASN A 32 11.24 14.20 -15.01
C ASN A 32 12.22 12.99 -15.02
N THR A 33 11.84 11.86 -14.44
CA THR A 33 12.59 10.59 -14.57
C THR A 33 12.00 9.71 -15.66
N ASP A 34 12.86 8.98 -16.36
CA ASP A 34 12.45 7.98 -17.35
C ASP A 34 11.95 6.67 -16.70
N ASP A 35 12.27 6.45 -15.42
CA ASP A 35 11.78 5.32 -14.61
C ASP A 35 11.25 5.80 -13.25
N PRO A 36 9.96 6.21 -13.19
CA PRO A 36 9.36 6.69 -11.96
C PRO A 36 9.15 5.59 -10.92
N ILE A 37 9.01 4.33 -11.34
CA ILE A 37 8.82 3.21 -10.42
C ILE A 37 10.12 2.94 -9.67
N ALA A 38 11.26 2.91 -10.35
CA ALA A 38 12.57 2.77 -9.72
C ALA A 38 12.82 3.88 -8.69
N ALA A 39 12.55 5.14 -9.07
CA ALA A 39 12.70 6.29 -8.19
C ALA A 39 11.81 6.20 -6.93
N LEU A 40 10.55 5.74 -7.09
CA LEU A 40 9.65 5.48 -5.98
C LEU A 40 10.19 4.40 -5.05
N THR A 41 10.64 3.27 -5.60
CA THR A 41 11.19 2.18 -4.78
C THR A 41 12.39 2.61 -3.95
N GLU A 42 13.32 3.36 -4.55
CA GLU A 42 14.48 3.88 -3.83
C GLU A 42 14.08 4.86 -2.72
N THR A 43 13.24 5.85 -3.06
CA THR A 43 12.85 6.92 -2.13
C THR A 43 11.98 6.41 -0.96
N LEU A 44 11.14 5.40 -1.22
CA LEU A 44 10.24 4.85 -0.22
C LEU A 44 10.86 3.70 0.58
N GLY A 45 11.95 3.10 0.09
CA GLY A 45 12.36 1.76 0.51
C GLY A 45 11.28 0.73 0.17
N ALA A 46 10.58 0.94 -0.95
CA ALA A 46 9.49 0.08 -1.38
C ALA A 46 10.00 -1.16 -2.12
N ARG A 47 9.18 -2.20 -2.09
CA ARG A 47 9.31 -3.39 -2.92
C ARG A 47 8.21 -3.38 -3.97
N ILE A 48 8.56 -3.77 -5.20
CA ILE A 48 7.57 -4.05 -6.24
C ILE A 48 7.05 -5.48 -6.00
N LEU A 49 5.77 -5.62 -5.70
CA LEU A 49 5.15 -6.93 -5.53
C LEU A 49 4.80 -7.57 -6.87
N ILE A 50 4.29 -6.75 -7.81
CA ILE A 50 3.98 -7.15 -9.20
C ILE A 50 3.94 -5.92 -10.12
N ARG A 51 4.26 -6.11 -11.40
CA ARG A 51 3.87 -5.22 -12.51
C ARG A 51 2.93 -5.95 -13.45
N GLY A 52 1.80 -5.35 -13.79
CA GLY A 52 0.76 -6.09 -14.49
C GLY A 52 -0.43 -5.26 -14.94
N LYS A 53 -1.49 -5.97 -15.34
CA LYS A 53 -2.76 -5.38 -15.76
C LYS A 53 -3.84 -5.74 -14.75
N VAL A 54 -4.66 -4.77 -14.38
CA VAL A 54 -5.86 -5.03 -13.59
C VAL A 54 -6.84 -5.87 -14.41
N VAL A 55 -7.16 -7.07 -13.94
CA VAL A 55 -8.05 -8.03 -14.63
C VAL A 55 -9.38 -8.25 -13.93
N ASP A 56 -9.50 -7.82 -12.68
CA ASP A 56 -10.79 -7.81 -11.98
C ASP A 56 -10.83 -6.69 -10.94
N VAL A 57 -12.01 -6.10 -10.75
CA VAL A 57 -12.26 -5.10 -9.73
C VAL A 57 -13.66 -5.32 -9.18
N GLU A 58 -13.74 -5.83 -7.96
CA GLU A 58 -14.98 -6.01 -7.23
C GLU A 58 -15.17 -4.88 -6.22
N ARG A 59 -16.37 -4.29 -6.17
CA ARG A 59 -16.75 -3.29 -5.16
C ARG A 59 -18.13 -3.61 -4.61
N ARG A 60 -18.22 -3.74 -3.29
CA ARG A 60 -19.47 -3.94 -2.54
C ARG A 60 -19.58 -2.82 -1.51
N ILE A 61 -20.73 -2.15 -1.49
CA ILE A 61 -21.04 -1.19 -0.43
C ILE A 61 -21.71 -1.97 0.71
N GLY A 62 -21.07 -2.00 1.88
CA GLY A 62 -21.58 -2.74 3.03
C GLY A 62 -21.12 -2.13 4.35
N GLY A 63 -22.01 -2.02 5.33
CA GLY A 63 -21.65 -1.54 6.68
C GLY A 63 -21.11 -0.10 6.75
N GLY A 64 -21.45 0.75 5.78
CA GLY A 64 -21.01 2.15 5.72
C GLY A 64 -19.67 2.39 5.02
N PHE A 65 -19.02 1.34 4.50
CA PHE A 65 -17.75 1.45 3.78
C PHE A 65 -17.79 0.68 2.45
N VAL A 66 -16.95 1.09 1.49
CA VAL A 66 -16.68 0.29 0.29
C VAL A 66 -15.72 -0.81 0.71
N ARG A 67 -16.09 -2.07 0.48
CA ARG A 67 -15.18 -3.23 0.55
C ARG A 67 -15.08 -3.85 -0.83
N GLY A 68 -13.92 -4.40 -1.17
CA GLY A 68 -13.73 -4.93 -2.50
C GLY A 68 -12.41 -5.64 -2.65
N SER A 69 -12.14 -6.03 -3.90
CA SER A 69 -10.86 -6.61 -4.27
C SER A 69 -10.43 -6.17 -5.66
N ILE A 70 -9.13 -6.09 -5.85
CA ILE A 70 -8.50 -5.82 -7.13
C ILE A 70 -7.62 -7.01 -7.46
N VAL A 71 -7.72 -7.54 -8.68
CA VAL A 71 -6.83 -8.60 -9.16
C VAL A 71 -5.92 -8.05 -10.24
N VAL A 72 -4.63 -8.29 -10.11
CA VAL A 72 -3.60 -7.89 -11.07
C VAL A 72 -2.95 -9.13 -11.65
N ASP A 73 -3.01 -9.25 -12.97
CA ASP A 73 -2.34 -10.27 -13.76
C ASP A 73 -0.96 -9.77 -14.18
N GLY A 74 0.08 -10.50 -13.81
CA GLY A 74 1.47 -10.11 -13.99
C GLY A 74 1.91 -10.09 -15.45
N SER A 75 2.88 -9.25 -15.75
CA SER A 75 3.42 -9.09 -17.10
C SER A 75 4.94 -8.95 -17.09
N GLY A 76 5.59 -9.18 -18.23
CA GLY A 76 7.05 -9.12 -18.31
C GLY A 76 7.68 -10.20 -17.43
N SER A 77 8.52 -9.82 -16.47
CA SER A 77 9.13 -10.73 -15.50
C SER A 77 8.12 -11.38 -14.55
N ASP A 78 6.94 -10.78 -14.39
CA ASP A 78 5.87 -11.31 -13.54
C ASP A 78 4.84 -12.15 -14.30
N THR A 79 5.09 -12.49 -15.57
CA THR A 79 4.16 -13.26 -16.38
C THR A 79 3.83 -14.61 -15.71
N GLY A 80 2.54 -14.90 -15.55
CA GLY A 80 2.06 -16.12 -14.88
C GLY A 80 1.82 -15.96 -13.38
N ARG A 81 2.22 -14.83 -12.80
CA ARG A 81 1.88 -14.45 -11.43
C ARG A 81 0.57 -13.69 -11.39
N MET A 82 -0.17 -13.85 -10.29
CA MET A 82 -1.41 -13.11 -10.06
C MET A 82 -1.54 -12.78 -8.59
N ILE A 83 -1.79 -11.50 -8.30
CA ILE A 83 -2.05 -11.06 -6.92
C ILE A 83 -3.47 -10.54 -6.78
N ARG A 84 -4.00 -10.67 -5.58
CA ARG A 84 -5.27 -10.10 -5.15
C ARG A 84 -5.04 -9.11 -4.03
N ILE A 85 -5.54 -7.90 -4.19
CA ILE A 85 -5.51 -6.84 -3.18
C ILE A 85 -6.90 -6.78 -2.54
N GLU A 86 -6.98 -6.95 -1.24
CA GLU A 86 -8.19 -6.68 -0.47
C GLU A 86 -8.25 -5.21 -0.09
N VAL A 87 -9.35 -4.54 -0.43
CA VAL A 87 -9.51 -3.10 -0.27
C VAL A 87 -10.71 -2.73 0.58
N GLN A 88 -10.56 -1.65 1.35
CA GLN A 88 -11.68 -0.90 1.91
C GLN A 88 -11.62 0.55 1.41
N ASN A 89 -11.42 1.52 2.30
CA ASN A 89 -11.03 2.88 1.91
C ASN A 89 -9.56 2.92 1.45
N GLU A 90 -8.75 1.97 1.93
CA GLU A 90 -7.33 1.80 1.63
C GLU A 90 -7.04 0.37 1.15
N ASN A 91 -5.86 0.14 0.58
CA ASN A 91 -5.35 -1.20 0.28
C ASN A 91 -4.89 -1.87 1.58
N LEU A 92 -5.50 -2.99 1.96
CA LEU A 92 -5.32 -3.59 3.29
C LEU A 92 -4.36 -4.77 3.29
N ILE A 93 -4.50 -5.68 2.32
CA ILE A 93 -3.71 -6.91 2.22
C ILE A 93 -3.45 -7.23 0.75
N VAL A 94 -2.26 -7.73 0.45
CA VAL A 94 -1.93 -8.36 -0.84
C VAL A 94 -1.72 -9.85 -0.65
N LEU A 95 -2.39 -10.65 -1.45
CA LEU A 95 -2.34 -12.11 -1.45
C LEU A 95 -1.84 -12.63 -2.80
N GLU A 96 -0.99 -13.66 -2.77
CA GLU A 96 -0.58 -14.45 -3.93
C GLU A 96 -0.63 -15.92 -3.52
N GLU A 97 -1.44 -16.74 -4.22
CA GLU A 97 -1.59 -18.18 -3.93
C GLU A 97 -1.88 -18.50 -2.45
N GLY A 98 -2.62 -17.62 -1.76
CA GLY A 98 -2.94 -17.75 -0.34
C GLY A 98 -1.84 -17.29 0.63
N GLN A 99 -0.68 -16.86 0.13
CA GLN A 99 0.37 -16.24 0.93
C GLN A 99 0.18 -14.72 1.01
N VAL A 100 0.44 -14.14 2.18
CA VAL A 100 0.41 -12.69 2.38
C VAL A 100 1.73 -12.08 1.92
N LEU A 101 1.68 -11.23 0.90
CA LEU A 101 2.85 -10.51 0.40
C LEU A 101 3.05 -9.15 1.10
N ALA A 102 1.97 -8.55 1.58
CA ALA A 102 1.98 -7.32 2.36
C ALA A 102 0.65 -7.16 3.11
N SER A 103 0.68 -6.47 4.24
CA SER A 103 -0.53 -6.09 4.97
C SER A 103 -0.32 -4.82 5.77
N VAL A 104 -1.42 -4.12 6.08
CA VAL A 104 -1.41 -3.00 7.01
C VAL A 104 -0.81 -3.39 8.37
N PRO A 105 -0.12 -2.47 9.09
CA PRO A 105 -0.04 -1.04 8.81
C PRO A 105 0.99 -0.62 7.75
N ASP A 106 1.80 -1.54 7.20
CA ASP A 106 2.67 -1.19 6.06
C ASP A 106 1.83 -0.74 4.86
N LEU A 107 2.40 0.15 4.05
CA LEU A 107 1.66 0.81 2.98
C LEU A 107 1.67 -0.03 1.72
N ILE A 108 0.50 -0.17 1.11
CA ILE A 108 0.31 -0.82 -0.19
C ILE A 108 -0.18 0.25 -1.17
N SER A 109 0.60 0.50 -2.22
CA SER A 109 0.32 1.53 -3.21
C SER A 109 0.15 0.93 -4.60
N VAL A 110 -0.98 1.23 -5.23
CA VAL A 110 -1.20 0.92 -6.65
C VAL A 110 -0.84 2.17 -7.43
N VAL A 111 0.12 2.06 -8.34
CA VAL A 111 0.58 3.18 -9.18
C VAL A 111 0.43 2.83 -10.65
N ASP A 112 0.21 3.83 -11.49
CA ASP A 112 0.27 3.67 -12.94
C ASP A 112 1.69 3.22 -13.36
N ASP A 113 1.77 2.14 -14.13
CA ASP A 113 3.05 1.47 -14.43
C ASP A 113 4.02 2.32 -15.27
N HIS A 114 3.50 3.31 -15.98
CA HIS A 114 4.29 4.18 -16.86
C HIS A 114 4.68 5.49 -16.17
N SER A 115 3.71 6.17 -15.55
CA SER A 115 3.92 7.49 -14.94
C SER A 115 4.31 7.45 -13.47
N GLY A 116 4.09 6.32 -12.78
CA GLY A 116 4.31 6.19 -11.33
C GLY A 116 3.30 6.95 -10.47
N HIS A 117 2.27 7.57 -11.06
CA HIS A 117 1.24 8.24 -10.28
C HIS A 117 0.40 7.25 -9.47
N ALA A 118 0.18 7.57 -8.20
CA ALA A 118 -0.71 6.79 -7.35
C ALA A 118 -2.14 6.80 -7.88
N ILE A 119 -2.74 5.61 -7.94
CA ILE A 119 -4.14 5.42 -8.31
C ILE A 119 -4.91 5.16 -7.02
N ALA A 120 -5.79 6.09 -6.66
CA ALA A 120 -6.67 5.93 -5.51
C ALA A 120 -7.55 4.68 -5.67
N THR A 121 -7.89 4.01 -4.56
CA THR A 121 -8.59 2.71 -4.56
C THR A 121 -9.93 2.76 -5.31
N GLU A 122 -10.65 3.89 -5.21
CA GLU A 122 -11.89 4.18 -5.90
C GLU A 122 -11.72 4.49 -7.39
N LEU A 123 -10.49 4.75 -7.85
CA LEU A 123 -10.14 5.06 -9.25
C LEU A 123 -9.53 3.87 -9.99
N VAL A 124 -9.20 2.77 -9.32
CA VAL A 124 -8.68 1.57 -10.00
C VAL A 124 -9.75 0.95 -10.92
N ARG A 125 -9.40 0.63 -12.16
CA ARG A 125 -10.31 0.10 -13.20
C ARG A 125 -9.68 -1.07 -13.94
N TYR A 126 -10.52 -1.97 -14.43
CA TYR A 126 -10.12 -3.04 -15.34
C TYR A 126 -9.31 -2.48 -16.53
N GLY A 127 -8.25 -3.18 -16.92
CA GLY A 127 -7.41 -2.86 -18.06
C GLY A 127 -6.28 -1.87 -17.77
N GLN A 128 -6.25 -1.21 -16.61
CA GLN A 128 -5.12 -0.34 -16.24
C GLN A 128 -3.84 -1.15 -16.08
N ARG A 129 -2.73 -0.60 -16.58
CA ARG A 129 -1.39 -1.13 -16.32
C ARG A 129 -0.86 -0.51 -15.06
N VAL A 130 -0.51 -1.34 -14.08
CA VAL A 130 -0.15 -0.89 -12.75
C VAL A 130 1.09 -1.61 -12.23
N ALA A 131 1.83 -0.91 -11.38
CA ALA A 131 2.76 -1.52 -10.44
C ALA A 131 2.13 -1.50 -9.05
N VAL A 132 2.26 -2.59 -8.31
CA VAL A 132 1.82 -2.68 -6.91
C VAL A 132 3.06 -2.68 -6.03
N LEU A 133 3.16 -1.64 -5.20
CA LEU A 133 4.29 -1.41 -4.32
C LEU A 133 3.87 -1.68 -2.87
N ALA A 134 4.78 -2.22 -2.08
CA ALA A 134 4.61 -2.30 -0.63
C ALA A 134 5.83 -1.72 0.08
N TRP A 135 5.62 -0.95 1.14
CA TRP A 135 6.68 -0.22 1.81
C TRP A 135 6.44 0.04 3.31
N PRO A 136 7.51 0.26 4.08
CA PRO A 136 7.44 0.33 5.54
C PRO A 136 6.57 1.48 6.03
N CYS A 137 5.70 1.21 6.99
CA CYS A 137 5.04 2.24 7.77
C CYS A 137 5.99 2.97 8.72
N ALA A 138 5.52 4.09 9.27
CA ALA A 138 6.25 4.78 10.33
C ALA A 138 6.40 3.87 11.56
N PRO A 139 7.56 3.87 12.26
CA PRO A 139 7.83 2.97 13.38
C PRO A 139 6.77 2.97 14.50
N LEU A 140 6.09 4.12 14.70
CA LEU A 140 5.00 4.24 15.67
C LEU A 140 3.86 3.23 15.41
N TRP A 141 3.56 2.94 14.15
CA TRP A 141 2.52 1.98 13.77
C TRP A 141 2.91 0.53 14.03
N ARG A 142 4.20 0.23 14.18
CA ARG A 142 4.72 -1.12 14.51
C ARG A 142 4.72 -1.41 16.01
N SER A 143 4.36 -0.43 16.85
CA SER A 143 4.11 -0.70 18.27
C SER A 143 2.89 -1.59 18.46
N ASP A 144 2.81 -2.32 19.57
CA ASP A 144 1.64 -3.17 19.91
C ASP A 144 0.32 -2.41 19.79
N ARG A 145 0.30 -1.15 20.24
CA ARG A 145 -0.87 -0.27 20.15
C ARG A 145 -1.16 0.14 18.70
N GLY A 146 -0.12 0.45 17.92
CA GLY A 146 -0.26 0.77 16.50
C GLY A 146 -0.87 -0.39 15.72
N ILE A 147 -0.35 -1.60 15.93
CA ILE A 147 -0.85 -2.84 15.31
C ILE A 147 -2.27 -3.16 15.79
N ALA A 148 -2.59 -2.95 17.07
CA ALA A 148 -3.96 -3.16 17.56
C ALA A 148 -4.99 -2.23 16.90
N ILE A 149 -4.58 -1.03 16.45
CA ILE A 149 -5.45 -0.03 15.83
C ILE A 149 -5.50 -0.19 14.30
N ALA A 150 -4.35 -0.43 13.67
CA ALA A 150 -4.18 -0.34 12.22
C ALA A 150 -3.61 -1.62 11.59
N GLY A 151 -3.41 -2.69 12.36
CA GLY A 151 -3.00 -3.99 11.86
C GLY A 151 -4.16 -4.79 11.25
N PRO A 152 -3.88 -5.95 10.65
CA PRO A 152 -4.84 -6.68 9.82
C PRO A 152 -6.09 -7.10 10.61
N ARG A 153 -5.91 -7.49 11.88
CA ARG A 153 -6.99 -7.89 12.78
C ARG A 153 -7.97 -6.75 13.09
N ALA A 154 -7.50 -5.50 13.13
CA ALA A 154 -8.37 -4.34 13.32
C ALA A 154 -9.35 -4.14 12.15
N PHE A 155 -8.98 -4.63 10.96
CA PHE A 155 -9.82 -4.61 9.76
C PHE A 155 -10.61 -5.92 9.54
N GLY A 156 -10.50 -6.88 10.47
CA GLY A 156 -11.23 -8.14 10.43
C GLY A 156 -10.51 -9.30 9.73
N TYR A 157 -9.21 -9.17 9.45
CA TYR A 157 -8.40 -10.25 8.90
C TYR A 157 -7.67 -11.00 10.01
N ASN A 158 -7.95 -12.29 10.15
CA ASN A 158 -7.34 -13.13 11.20
C ASN A 158 -5.92 -13.59 10.82
N ILE A 159 -5.02 -12.64 10.63
CA ILE A 159 -3.58 -12.86 10.38
C ILE A 159 -2.75 -12.00 11.33
N ASP A 160 -1.51 -12.40 11.59
CA ASP A 160 -0.55 -11.58 12.34
C ASP A 160 0.18 -10.61 11.40
N TYR A 161 0.50 -9.43 11.92
CA TYR A 161 1.29 -8.46 11.16
C TYR A 161 2.75 -8.95 11.08
N VAL A 162 3.28 -8.96 9.86
CA VAL A 162 4.69 -9.18 9.57
C VAL A 162 5.18 -7.98 8.75
N PRO A 163 6.29 -7.33 9.13
CA PRO A 163 6.85 -6.23 8.35
C PRO A 163 7.15 -6.64 6.92
N VAL A 164 6.84 -5.79 5.94
CA VAL A 164 7.06 -6.06 4.52
C VAL A 164 8.52 -6.40 4.19
N GLU A 165 9.46 -5.92 4.99
CA GLU A 165 10.89 -6.20 4.85
C GLU A 165 11.25 -7.65 5.23
N GLU A 166 10.45 -8.26 6.11
CA GLU A 166 10.67 -9.59 6.70
C GLU A 166 9.80 -10.67 6.04
N ILE A 167 8.80 -10.30 5.23
CA ILE A 167 8.03 -11.25 4.43
C ILE A 167 8.99 -11.96 3.47
N ALA A 168 9.31 -13.21 3.78
CA ALA A 168 10.18 -14.06 2.99
C ALA A 168 9.46 -14.46 1.70
N HIS A 169 10.08 -14.17 0.55
CA HIS A 169 9.60 -14.72 -0.71
C HIS A 169 10.17 -16.11 -0.92
N VAL A 170 9.28 -17.01 -1.32
CA VAL A 170 9.59 -18.33 -1.80
C VAL A 170 9.81 -18.19 -3.32
N HIS A 171 11.07 -18.35 -3.74
CA HIS A 171 11.67 -18.37 -5.11
C HIS A 171 12.15 -16.99 -5.65
N SER A 172 13.44 -16.73 -5.96
CA SER A 172 14.48 -17.47 -6.74
C SER A 172 14.15 -17.68 -8.20
#